data_AF-W1Y219-F1
#
_entry.id   AF-W1Y219-F1
#
_cell.length_a   1.000
_cell.length_b   1.000
_cell.length_c   1.000
_cell.angle_alpha   90.00
_cell.angle_beta   90.00
_cell.angle_gamma   90.00
#
_symmetry.space_group_name_H-M   'P 1'
#
loop_
_entity.id
_entity.type
_entity.pdbx_description
1 polymer ?
#
loop_
_entity_poly.entity_id
_entity_poly.type
_entity_poly.pdbx_seq_one_letter_code
_entity_poly.pdbx_strand_id
1 'polypeptide(L)' 'IVVVENVERIMSEEGLTPREATRKSMGQIQGALVGIAMVLSAVFVPMAFFGGTTGAIYRQFSITIVAA' A
#
# COMPACT_ATOMS: atom_id res chain seq x y z
N ILE A 1 0.73 -4.26 -8.72
CA ILE A 1 -0.15 -4.06 -9.90
C ILE A 1 -0.35 -2.57 -10.16
N VAL A 2 -1.05 -1.85 -9.27
CA VAL A 2 -1.40 -0.41 -9.43
C VAL A 2 -0.25 0.48 -9.92
N VAL A 3 0.96 0.35 -9.34
CA VAL A 3 2.12 1.15 -9.75
C VAL A 3 2.52 0.88 -11.20
N VAL A 4 2.67 -0.38 -11.58
CA VAL A 4 3.13 -0.78 -12.93
C VAL A 4 2.09 -0.39 -13.98
N GLU A 5 0.81 -0.61 -13.68
CA GLU A 5 -0.30 -0.24 -14.57
C GLU A 5 -0.35 1.27 -14.82
N ASN A 6 -0.17 2.08 -13.77
CA ASN A 6 -0.17 3.53 -13.93
C ASN A 6 1.06 4.03 -14.71
N VAL A 7 2.21 3.37 -14.59
CA VAL A 7 3.40 3.68 -15.41
C VAL A 7 3.14 3.33 -16.88
N GLU A 8 2.62 2.14 -17.17
CA GLU A 8 2.30 1.71 -18.53
C GLU A 8 1.26 2.60 -19.19
N ARG A 9 0.25 3.03 -18.43
CA ARG A 9 -0.75 4.02 -18.88
C ARG A 9 -0.09 5.34 -19.28
N ILE A 10 0.80 5.88 -18.46
CA ILE A 10 1.50 7.15 -18.78
C ILE A 10 2.43 6.98 -19.98
N MET A 11 3.13 5.83 -20.10
CA MET A 11 3.98 5.55 -21.25
C MET A 11 3.17 5.47 -22.55
N SER A 12 2.00 4.83 -22.51
CA SER A 12 1.14 4.66 -23.69
C SER A 12 0.38 5.93 -24.06
N GLU A 13 -0.10 6.72 -23.09
CA GLU A 13 -0.87 7.94 -23.33
C GLU A 13 0.02 9.14 -23.68
N GLU A 14 1.22 9.24 -23.11
CA GLU A 14 2.08 10.43 -23.22
C GLU A 14 3.40 10.17 -23.93
N GLY A 15 3.73 8.92 -24.26
CA GLY A 15 4.96 8.57 -24.98
C GLY A 15 6.26 8.81 -24.20
N LEU A 16 6.17 8.97 -22.88
CA LEU A 16 7.31 9.25 -22.02
C LEU A 16 8.26 8.05 -21.90
N THR A 17 9.54 8.33 -21.67
CA THR A 17 10.51 7.27 -21.38
C THR A 17 10.18 6.57 -20.06
N PRO A 18 10.57 5.29 -19.84
CA PRO A 18 10.20 4.55 -18.64
C PRO A 18 10.54 5.27 -17.33
N ARG A 19 11.68 5.97 -17.29
CA ARG A 19 12.13 6.72 -16.11
C ARG A 19 11.24 7.94 -15.84
N GLU A 20 10.89 8.69 -16.87
CA GLU A 20 10.04 9.88 -16.76
C GLU A 20 8.60 9.50 -16.41
N ALA A 21 8.07 8.47 -17.07
CA ALA A 21 6.76 7.91 -16.77
C ALA A 21 6.67 7.42 -15.33
N THR A 22 7.71 6.75 -14.82
CA THR A 22 7.77 6.32 -13.40
C THR A 22 7.75 7.50 -12.46
N ARG A 23 8.52 8.56 -12.74
CA ARG A 23 8.57 9.75 -11.89
C ARG A 23 7.21 10.47 -11.86
N LYS A 24 6.57 10.61 -13.02
CA LYS A 24 5.24 11.21 -13.13
C LYS A 24 4.17 10.35 -12.44
N SER A 25 4.21 9.05 -12.67
CA SER A 25 3.31 8.06 -12.07
C SER A 25 3.35 8.13 -10.55
N MET A 26 4.55 8.06 -9.96
CA MET A 26 4.72 8.15 -8.51
C MET A 26 4.21 9.48 -7.96
N GLY A 27 4.42 10.60 -8.66
CA GLY A 27 3.86 11.89 -8.26
C GLY A 27 2.32 11.93 -8.19
N GLN A 28 1.63 11.11 -8.99
CA GLN A 28 0.17 11.01 -8.97
C GLN A 28 -0.35 10.11 -7.85
N ILE A 29 0.30 8.97 -7.59
CA ILE A 29 -0.26 7.92 -6.73
C ILE A 29 0.42 7.77 -5.37
N GLN A 30 1.61 8.36 -5.15
CA GLN A 30 2.37 8.17 -3.90
C GLN A 30 1.54 8.52 -2.66
N GLY A 31 0.82 9.66 -2.69
CA GLY A 31 -0.05 10.05 -1.58
C GLY A 31 -1.18 9.05 -1.32
N ALA A 32 -1.78 8.51 -2.39
CA ALA A 32 -2.82 7.51 -2.27
C ALA A 32 -2.28 6.19 -1.68
N LEU A 33 -1.09 5.73 -2.09
CA LEU A 33 -0.46 4.52 -1.56
C LEU A 33 -0.15 4.65 -0.07
N VAL A 34 0.42 5.79 0.36
CA VAL A 34 0.68 6.06 1.78
C VAL A 34 -0.64 6.12 2.56
N GLY A 35 -1.66 6.77 2.01
CA GLY A 35 -2.99 6.82 2.61
C GLY A 35 -3.60 5.43 2.83
N ILE A 36 -3.54 4.56 1.81
CA ILE A 36 -4.02 3.18 1.90
C ILE A 36 -3.27 2.41 2.98
N ALA A 37 -1.95 2.50 3.03
CA ALA A 37 -1.15 1.84 4.06
C ALA A 37 -1.54 2.31 5.47
N MET A 38 -1.79 3.61 5.66
CA MET A 38 -2.26 4.14 6.94
C MET A 38 -3.68 3.67 7.29
N VAL A 39 -4.60 3.62 6.32
CA VAL A 39 -5.97 3.12 6.53
C VAL A 39 -5.95 1.63 6.91
N LEU A 40 -5.17 0.81 6.20
CA LEU A 40 -4.99 -0.60 6.54
C LEU A 40 -4.39 -0.74 7.95
N SER A 41 -3.36 0.03 8.27
CA SER A 41 -2.79 0.05 9.62
C SER A 41 -3.84 0.40 10.67
N ALA A 42 -4.67 1.42 10.44
CA ALA A 42 -5.73 1.80 11.36
C ALA A 42 -6.78 0.70 11.58
N VAL A 43 -7.03 -0.15 10.59
CA VAL A 43 -7.95 -1.29 10.70
C VAL A 43 -7.31 -2.48 11.42
N PHE A 44 -6.05 -2.80 11.11
CA PHE A 44 -5.40 -4.01 11.60
C PHE A 44 -4.66 -3.83 12.92
N VAL A 45 -4.07 -2.66 13.20
CA VAL A 45 -3.34 -2.38 14.46
C VAL A 45 -4.20 -2.59 15.72
N PRO A 46 -5.47 -2.15 15.79
CA PRO A 46 -6.33 -2.40 16.95
C PRO A 46 -6.47 -3.90 17.30
N MET A 47 -6.43 -4.79 16.30
CA MET A 47 -6.53 -6.23 16.52
C MET A 47 -5.35 -6.81 17.33
N ALA A 48 -4.18 -6.16 17.31
CA ALA A 48 -3.03 -6.57 18.10
C ALA A 48 -3.19 -6.34 19.62
N PHE A 49 -4.20 -5.57 20.04
CA PHE A 49 -4.46 -5.23 21.44
C PHE A 49 -5.53 -6.10 22.11
N PHE A 50 -6.13 -7.05 21.38
CA PHE A 50 -7.07 -7.98 22.01
C PHE A 50 -6.35 -8.87 23.03
N GLY A 51 -6.98 -9.05 24.20
CA GLY A 51 -6.48 -9.91 25.27
C GLY A 51 -6.85 -11.39 25.11
N GLY A 52 -6.30 -12.22 25.99
CA GLY A 52 -6.59 -13.66 26.03
C GLY A 52 -5.88 -14.47 24.93
N THR A 53 -6.17 -15.77 24.89
CA THR A 53 -5.58 -16.72 23.94
C THR A 53 -5.94 -16.40 22.49
N THR A 54 -7.19 -15.99 22.24
CA THR A 54 -7.64 -15.54 20.92
C THR A 54 -6.93 -14.24 20.48
N GLY A 55 -6.67 -13.34 21.42
CA GLY A 55 -5.90 -12.11 21.16
C GLY A 55 -4.47 -12.36 20.68
N ALA A 56 -3.81 -13.40 21.20
CA ALA A 56 -2.47 -13.80 20.75
C ALA A 56 -2.46 -14.23 19.27
N ILE A 57 -3.52 -14.93 18.82
CA ILE A 57 -3.69 -15.32 17.41
C ILE A 57 -3.92 -14.07 16.55
N TYR A 58 -4.83 -13.17 16.97
CA TYR A 58 -5.08 -11.93 16.24
C TYR A 58 -3.83 -11.06 16.11
N ARG A 59 -2.98 -11.01 17.13
CA ARG A 59 -1.72 -10.28 17.10
C ARG A 59 -0.74 -10.80 16.05
N GLN A 60 -0.68 -12.12 15.85
CA GLN A 60 0.17 -12.71 14.80
C GLN A 60 -0.30 -12.30 13.40
N PHE A 61 -1.60 -12.35 13.14
CA PHE A 61 -2.16 -11.91 11.86
C PHE A 61 -2.00 -10.40 11.65
N SER A 62 -2.34 -9.61 12.66
CA SER A 62 -2.28 -8.15 12.62
C SER A 62 -0.89 -7.64 12.26
N ILE A 63 0.14 -8.09 12.99
CA ILE A 63 1.52 -7.63 12.77
C ILE A 63 2.03 -8.07 11.39
N THR A 64 1.69 -9.29 10.95
CA THR A 64 2.11 -9.79 9.63
C THR A 64 1.52 -8.97 8.50
N ILE A 65 0.24 -8.59 8.59
CA ILE A 65 -0.44 -7.81 7.54
C ILE A 65 0.05 -6.37 7.50
N VAL A 66 0.33 -5.76 8.66
CA VAL A 66 0.77 -4.36 8.72
C VAL A 66 2.23 -4.19 8.28
N ALA A 67 3.08 -5.21 8.46
CA ALA A 67 4.50 -5.14 8.11
C ALA A 67 4.80 -5.53 6.64
N ALA A 68 3.83 -6.12 5.93
CA ALA A 68 3.96 -6.56 4.53
C ALA A 68 3.57 -5.45 3.55
#